data_AF-A0AAC9LHF2-F1
#
_entry.id   AF-A0AAC9LHF2-F1
#
_cell.length_a   1.000
_cell.length_b   1.000
_cell.length_c   1.000
_cell.angle_alpha   90.00
_cell.angle_beta   90.00
_cell.angle_gamma   90.00
#
_symmetry.space_group_name_H-M   'P 1'
#
loop_
_entity.id
_entity.type
_entity.pdbx_description
1 polymer ?
#
loop_
_entity_poly.entity_id
_entity_poly.type
_entity_poly.pdbx_seq_one_letter_code
_entity_poly.pdbx_strand_id
1 'polypeptide(L)'
;MPSTSIPGSDSTTPVPGAGGVGADQLYVEPEAIPDITRSLQTALDQLGPQIEHAFNDLRIVPWAGDPVSQEAAEQFNEFSFGGSEAAFDALCGYRDQLQSAAGTLEEAEAQYRRIDDDNADLLEANGC
;
A
#
# COMPACT_ATOMS: atom_id res chain seq x y z
N MET A 1 -17.05 38.76 -26.80
CA MET A 1 -16.81 37.39 -27.28
C MET A 1 -17.31 36.44 -26.21
N PRO A 2 -18.04 35.37 -26.56
CA PRO A 2 -18.63 34.48 -25.55
C PRO A 2 -17.56 33.57 -24.93
N SER A 3 -17.55 33.49 -23.61
CA SER A 3 -16.69 32.60 -22.83
C SER A 3 -17.13 31.15 -23.02
N THR A 4 -16.24 30.32 -23.55
CA THR A 4 -16.42 28.85 -23.55
C THR A 4 -15.95 28.32 -22.20
N SER A 5 -16.89 27.99 -21.32
CA SER A 5 -16.60 27.18 -20.13
C SER A 5 -16.22 25.78 -20.58
N ILE A 6 -15.02 25.32 -20.21
CA ILE A 6 -14.60 23.93 -20.38
C ILE A 6 -15.30 23.11 -19.29
N PRO A 7 -16.10 22.08 -19.64
CA PRO A 7 -16.68 21.19 -18.66
C PRO A 7 -15.72 20.03 -18.36
N GLY A 8 -15.55 19.74 -17.07
CA GLY A 8 -15.30 18.39 -16.57
C GLY A 8 -13.87 17.87 -16.63
N SER A 9 -13.24 17.80 -15.46
CA SER A 9 -12.53 16.59 -15.07
C SER A 9 -12.66 16.38 -13.57
N ASP A 10 -13.87 16.03 -13.11
CA ASP A 10 -14.00 15.20 -11.91
C ASP A 10 -13.52 13.80 -12.28
N SER A 11 -12.22 13.68 -12.50
CA SER A 11 -11.56 12.39 -12.43
C SER A 11 -11.31 12.16 -10.95
N THR A 12 -12.36 11.79 -10.21
CA THR A 12 -12.18 11.06 -8.94
C THR A 12 -11.61 9.70 -9.32
N THR A 13 -10.34 9.67 -9.71
CA THR A 13 -9.54 8.46 -9.62
C THR A 13 -9.68 8.01 -8.17
N PRO A 14 -10.13 6.77 -7.91
CA PRO A 14 -10.20 6.29 -6.55
C PRO A 14 -8.80 6.37 -5.97
N VAL A 15 -8.59 7.31 -5.04
CA VAL A 15 -7.36 7.40 -4.26
C VAL A 15 -7.22 6.04 -3.57
N PRO A 16 -6.14 5.29 -3.82
CA PRO A 16 -5.84 4.08 -3.06
C PRO A 16 -5.62 4.53 -1.61
N GLY A 17 -6.67 4.41 -0.78
CA GLY A 17 -6.69 4.98 0.58
C GLY A 17 -8.04 5.56 1.00
N ALA A 18 -8.96 5.83 0.08
CA ALA A 18 -10.34 6.27 0.39
C ALA A 18 -11.32 5.11 0.66
N GLY A 19 -10.81 3.88 0.77
CA GLY A 19 -11.55 2.74 1.32
C GLY A 19 -11.36 2.76 2.82
N GLY A 20 -12.42 3.11 3.56
CA GLY A 20 -12.37 3.21 5.01
C GLY A 20 -11.79 1.95 5.67
N VAL A 21 -11.23 2.15 6.86
CA VAL A 21 -10.82 1.10 7.81
C VAL A 21 -12.08 0.39 8.33
N GLY A 22 -12.81 -0.24 7.41
CA GLY A 22 -13.98 -1.05 7.65
C GLY A 22 -13.53 -2.50 7.71
N ALA A 23 -14.05 -3.22 8.69
CA ALA A 23 -13.76 -4.61 8.98
C ALA A 23 -14.19 -5.56 7.83
N ASP A 24 -13.52 -5.51 6.69
CA ASP A 24 -13.53 -6.59 5.70
C ASP A 24 -12.68 -7.72 6.29
N GLN A 25 -13.36 -8.55 7.09
CA GLN A 25 -12.76 -9.68 7.74
C GLN A 25 -12.53 -10.76 6.68
N LEU A 26 -11.30 -10.81 6.17
CA LEU A 26 -10.89 -11.78 5.16
C LEU A 26 -10.77 -13.16 5.82
N TYR A 27 -11.65 -14.08 5.44
CA TYR A 27 -11.52 -15.49 5.82
C TYR A 27 -10.50 -16.16 4.89
N VAL A 28 -9.48 -16.78 5.48
CA VAL A 28 -8.37 -17.40 4.75
C VAL A 28 -8.21 -18.83 5.26
N GLU A 29 -8.21 -19.78 4.33
CA GLU A 29 -7.91 -21.19 4.64
C GLU A 29 -6.43 -21.31 5.06
N PRO A 30 -6.08 -22.11 6.09
CA PRO A 30 -4.71 -22.22 6.58
C PRO A 30 -3.69 -22.59 5.50
N GLU A 31 -4.06 -23.46 4.55
CA GLU A 31 -3.20 -23.85 3.43
C GLU A 31 -2.90 -22.71 2.44
N ALA A 32 -3.76 -21.68 2.40
CA ALA A 32 -3.61 -20.54 1.49
C ALA A 32 -2.74 -19.41 2.09
N ILE A 33 -2.53 -19.41 3.42
CA ILE A 33 -1.73 -18.39 4.12
C ILE A 33 -0.33 -18.23 3.52
N PRO A 34 0.45 -19.31 3.25
CA PRO A 34 1.82 -19.17 2.73
C PRO A 34 1.86 -18.50 1.35
N ASP A 35 0.89 -18.81 0.50
CA ASP A 35 0.82 -18.27 -0.86
C ASP A 35 0.40 -16.80 -0.85
N ILE A 36 -0.54 -16.42 0.03
CA ILE A 36 -0.94 -15.03 0.21
C ILE A 36 0.22 -14.21 0.77
N THR A 37 0.91 -14.70 1.81
CA THR A 37 2.10 -14.06 2.37
C THR A 37 3.17 -13.84 1.29
N ARG A 38 3.45 -14.84 0.46
CA ARG A 38 4.40 -14.71 -0.66
C ARG A 38 3.96 -13.65 -1.67
N SER A 39 2.67 -13.58 -1.97
CA SER A 39 2.14 -12.57 -2.90
C SER A 39 2.29 -11.14 -2.36
N LEU A 40 2.07 -10.95 -1.05
CA LEU A 40 2.27 -9.66 -0.39
C LEU A 40 3.75 -9.27 -0.34
N GLN A 41 4.64 -10.21 -0.01
CA GLN A 41 6.08 -9.99 -0.04
C GLN A 41 6.56 -9.62 -1.46
N THR A 42 6.06 -10.31 -2.49
CA THR A 42 6.37 -9.99 -3.89
C THR A 42 5.90 -8.59 -4.28
N ALA A 43 4.71 -8.17 -3.81
CA ALA A 43 4.22 -6.82 -4.04
C ALA A 43 5.08 -5.77 -3.31
N LEU A 44 5.51 -6.05 -2.09
CA LEU A 44 6.42 -5.18 -1.32
C LEU A 44 7.79 -5.05 -2.00
N ASP A 45 8.35 -6.15 -2.51
CA ASP A 45 9.63 -6.17 -3.22
C ASP A 45 9.59 -5.33 -4.50
N GLN A 46 8.43 -5.25 -5.17
CA GLN A 46 8.24 -4.40 -6.35
C GLN A 46 7.98 -2.94 -5.97
N LEU A 47 7.28 -2.70 -4.87
CA LEU A 47 6.87 -1.35 -4.45
C LEU A 47 8.01 -0.58 -3.79
N GLY A 48 8.85 -1.25 -2.99
CA GLY A 48 9.98 -0.62 -2.28
C GLY A 48 10.89 0.21 -3.19
N PRO A 49 11.45 -0.37 -4.26
CA PRO A 49 12.30 0.36 -5.21
C PRO A 49 11.58 1.52 -5.92
N GLN A 50 10.27 1.37 -6.19
CA GLN A 50 9.49 2.43 -6.85
C GLN A 50 9.27 3.63 -5.93
N ILE A 51 9.02 3.39 -4.64
CA ILE A 51 8.92 4.46 -3.64
C ILE A 51 10.26 5.17 -3.47
N GLU A 52 11.36 4.42 -3.42
CA GLU A 52 12.70 5.01 -3.31
C GLU A 52 13.06 5.85 -4.54
N HIS A 53 12.74 5.36 -5.74
CA HIS A 53 12.93 6.12 -6.98
C HIS A 53 12.06 7.38 -7.02
N ALA A 54 10.79 7.27 -6.65
CA ALA A 54 9.87 8.41 -6.57
C ALA A 54 10.37 9.47 -5.58
N PHE A 55 10.95 9.07 -4.44
CA PHE A 55 11.50 10.02 -3.48
C PHE A 55 12.62 10.88 -4.09
N ASN A 56 13.50 10.26 -4.88
CA ASN A 56 14.67 10.93 -5.43
C ASN A 56 14.36 11.73 -6.70
N ASP A 57 13.50 11.20 -7.57
CA ASP A 57 13.40 11.67 -8.96
C ASP A 57 12.11 12.43 -9.27
N LEU A 58 11.09 12.36 -8.41
CA LEU A 58 9.79 12.97 -8.70
C LEU A 58 9.77 14.48 -8.43
N ARG A 59 10.71 15.03 -7.66
CA ARG A 59 10.77 16.49 -7.45
C ARG A 59 11.10 17.21 -8.74
N ILE A 60 10.19 18.07 -9.18
CA ILE A 60 10.37 18.82 -10.43
C ILE A 60 10.88 20.23 -10.18
N VAL A 61 11.66 20.73 -11.13
CA VAL A 61 12.14 22.12 -11.17
C VAL A 61 11.37 22.91 -12.24
N PRO A 62 11.32 24.25 -12.15
CA PRO A 62 10.73 25.08 -13.19
C PRO A 62 11.48 24.89 -14.52
N TRP A 63 10.81 24.22 -15.45
CA TRP A 63 11.28 23.88 -16.80
C TRP A 63 11.51 25.07 -17.75
N ALA A 64 10.83 26.20 -17.56
CA ALA A 64 10.86 27.32 -18.52
C ALA A 64 11.30 28.67 -17.90
N GLY A 65 11.52 28.72 -16.57
CA GLY A 65 11.98 29.93 -15.87
C GLY A 65 10.98 31.09 -15.88
N ASP A 66 9.76 30.86 -16.37
CA ASP A 66 8.65 31.80 -16.32
C ASP A 66 7.79 31.60 -15.05
N PRO A 67 6.96 32.58 -14.67
CA PRO A 67 6.16 32.50 -13.45
C PRO A 67 5.18 31.31 -13.42
N VAL A 68 4.61 30.90 -14.56
CA VAL A 68 3.68 29.76 -14.63
C VAL A 68 4.43 28.46 -14.39
N SER A 69 5.62 28.35 -14.97
CA SER A 69 6.51 27.21 -14.76
C SER A 69 6.94 27.05 -13.30
N GLN A 70 7.10 28.18 -12.60
CA GLN A 70 7.45 28.23 -11.19
C GLN A 70 6.28 27.78 -10.31
N GLU A 71 5.10 28.37 -10.52
CA GLU A 71 3.87 28.03 -9.79
C GLU A 71 3.48 26.56 -10.00
N ALA A 72 3.61 26.05 -11.22
CA ALA A 72 3.33 24.65 -11.53
C ALA A 72 4.29 23.69 -10.80
N ALA A 73 5.58 24.02 -10.74
CA ALA A 73 6.56 23.22 -10.01
C ALA A 73 6.30 23.24 -8.49
N GLU A 74 5.94 24.40 -7.93
CA GLU A 74 5.59 24.53 -6.51
C GLU A 74 4.36 23.71 -6.15
N GLN A 75 3.25 23.86 -6.90
CA GLN A 75 2.03 23.09 -6.64
C GLN A 75 2.26 21.58 -6.79
N PHE A 76 2.95 21.15 -7.85
CA PHE A 76 3.23 19.73 -8.04
C PHE A 76 4.04 19.15 -6.88
N ASN A 77 5.10 19.84 -6.45
CA ASN A 77 5.93 19.39 -5.35
C ASN A 77 5.17 19.37 -4.02
N GLU A 78 4.27 20.34 -3.79
CA GLU A 78 3.38 20.36 -2.61
C GLU A 78 2.41 19.17 -2.63
N PHE A 79 1.70 18.89 -3.73
CA PHE A 79 0.81 17.72 -3.78
C PHE A 79 1.55 16.38 -3.70
N SER A 80 2.79 16.34 -4.18
CA SER A 80 3.57 15.11 -4.20
C SER A 80 4.25 14.82 -2.87
N PHE A 81 4.72 15.84 -2.14
CA PHE A 81 5.58 15.72 -0.96
C PHE A 81 5.20 16.60 0.23
N GLY A 82 4.27 17.55 0.06
CA GLY A 82 3.88 18.54 1.04
C GLY A 82 2.65 18.12 1.84
N GLY A 83 2.83 17.96 3.16
CA GLY A 83 1.76 17.69 4.11
C GLY A 83 1.29 16.23 4.18
N SER A 84 0.38 15.96 5.11
CA SER A 84 -0.09 14.60 5.43
C SER A 84 -0.96 13.94 4.36
N GLU A 85 -1.39 14.69 3.35
CA GLU A 85 -2.18 14.21 2.21
C GLU A 85 -1.31 14.07 0.95
N ALA A 86 0.00 14.25 1.08
CA ALA A 86 0.93 14.08 -0.03
C ALA A 86 0.83 12.68 -0.63
N ALA A 87 0.91 12.60 -1.96
CA ALA A 87 0.87 11.32 -2.66
C ALA A 87 1.96 10.35 -2.18
N PHE A 88 3.14 10.87 -1.83
CA PHE A 88 4.23 10.08 -1.28
C PHE A 88 3.90 9.45 0.09
N ASP A 89 3.24 10.21 0.98
CA ASP A 89 2.85 9.73 2.31
C ASP A 89 1.76 8.64 2.19
N ALA A 90 0.83 8.79 1.24
CA ALA A 90 -0.17 7.76 0.94
C ALA A 90 0.48 6.45 0.45
N LEU A 91 1.49 6.53 -0.41
CA LEU A 91 2.25 5.36 -0.87
C LEU A 91 3.01 4.69 0.28
N CYS A 92 3.63 5.47 1.17
CA CYS A 92 4.28 4.94 2.36
C CYS A 92 3.28 4.24 3.28
N GLY A 93 2.11 4.86 3.52
CA GLY A 93 1.06 4.28 4.34
C GLY A 93 0.52 2.96 3.75
N TYR A 94 0.38 2.87 2.43
CA TYR A 94 -0.02 1.63 1.77
C TYR A 94 1.02 0.51 1.91
N ARG A 95 2.31 0.84 1.73
CA ARG A 95 3.41 -0.12 1.98
C ARG A 95 3.36 -0.64 3.42
N ASP A 96 3.19 0.24 4.39
CA ASP A 96 3.17 -0.13 5.80
C ASP A 96 1.95 -1.03 6.12
N GLN A 97 0.80 -0.79 5.47
CA GLN A 97 -0.37 -1.67 5.55
C GLN A 97 -0.09 -3.06 4.97
N LEU A 98 0.54 -3.16 3.79
CA LEU A 98 0.93 -4.45 3.20
C LEU A 98 1.90 -5.23 4.10
N GLN A 99 2.87 -4.53 4.69
CA GLN A 99 3.84 -5.13 5.60
C GLN A 99 3.19 -5.64 6.89
N SER A 100 2.26 -4.87 7.45
CA SER A 100 1.47 -5.28 8.62
C SER A 100 0.60 -6.50 8.33
N ALA A 101 -0.05 -6.54 7.16
CA ALA A 101 -0.87 -7.68 6.73
C ALA A 101 -0.03 -8.95 6.57
N ALA A 102 1.15 -8.86 5.93
CA ALA A 102 2.06 -9.98 5.79
C ALA A 102 2.52 -10.52 7.16
N GLY A 103 2.91 -9.63 8.08
CA GLY A 103 3.32 -10.03 9.43
C GLY A 103 2.20 -10.72 10.22
N THR A 104 0.97 -10.21 10.10
CA THR A 104 -0.21 -10.83 10.75
C THR A 104 -0.48 -12.25 10.22
N LEU A 105 -0.32 -12.46 8.91
CA LEU A 105 -0.50 -13.77 8.29
C LEU A 105 0.62 -14.76 8.72
N GLU A 106 1.86 -14.31 8.81
CA GLU A 106 2.97 -15.13 9.32
C GLU A 106 2.75 -15.55 10.79
N GLU A 107 2.23 -14.64 11.62
CA GLU A 107 1.86 -14.94 13.01
C GLU A 107 0.71 -15.94 13.10
N ALA A 108 -0.29 -15.83 12.23
CA ALA A 108 -1.40 -16.77 12.15
C ALA A 108 -0.92 -18.17 11.71
N GLU A 109 -0.06 -18.25 10.70
CA GLU A 109 0.55 -19.51 10.25
C GLU A 109 1.32 -20.20 11.38
N ALA A 110 2.15 -19.44 12.11
CA ALA A 110 2.92 -19.98 13.22
C ALA A 110 2.03 -20.52 14.35
N GLN A 111 0.85 -19.92 14.56
CA GLN A 111 -0.13 -20.43 15.53
C GLN A 111 -0.79 -21.73 15.05
N TYR A 112 -1.18 -21.82 13.78
CA TYR A 112 -1.75 -23.05 13.22
C TYR A 112 -0.80 -24.22 13.34
N ARG A 113 0.47 -24.05 12.93
CA ARG A 113 1.48 -25.12 12.99
C ARG A 113 1.68 -25.64 14.42
N ARG A 114 1.72 -24.76 15.43
CA ARG A 114 1.86 -25.18 16.84
C ARG A 114 0.68 -26.02 17.32
N ILE A 115 -0.54 -25.64 16.94
CA ILE A 115 -1.76 -26.39 17.33
C ILE A 115 -1.76 -27.77 16.66
N ASP A 116 -1.34 -27.86 15.40
CA ASP A 116 -1.24 -29.14 14.69
C ASP A 116 -0.18 -30.06 15.31
N ASP A 117 0.99 -29.51 15.67
CA ASP A 117 2.05 -30.24 16.36
C ASP A 117 1.58 -30.75 17.74
N ASP A 118 0.96 -29.87 18.55
CA ASP A 118 0.41 -30.23 19.87
C ASP A 118 -0.68 -31.32 19.76
N ASN A 119 -1.51 -31.27 18.73
CA ASN A 119 -2.55 -32.27 18.48
C ASN A 119 -1.95 -33.61 18.02
N ALA A 120 -0.92 -33.59 17.18
CA ALA A 120 -0.20 -34.79 16.75
C ALA A 120 0.47 -35.50 17.95
N ASP A 121 1.11 -34.73 18.83
CA ASP A 121 1.74 -35.24 20.05
C ASP A 121 0.71 -35.88 21.01
N LEU A 122 -0.46 -35.26 21.15
CA LEU A 122 -1.56 -35.82 21.95
C LEU A 122 -2.16 -37.09 21.33
N LEU A 123 -2.24 -37.18 20.01
CA LEU A 123 -2.70 -38.39 19.31
C LEU A 123 -1.69 -39.53 19.45
N GLU A 124 -0.39 -39.26 19.36
CA GLU A 124 0.65 -40.26 19.64
C GLU A 124 0.62 -40.70 21.12
N ALA A 125 0.42 -39.77 22.05
CA ALA A 125 0.37 -40.07 23.48
C ALA A 125 -0.88 -40.85 23.93
N ASN A 126 -2.03 -40.67 23.26
CA ASN A 126 -3.28 -41.40 23.53
C ASN A 126 -3.48 -42.63 22.62
N GLY A 127 -2.60 -42.82 21.62
CA GLY A 127 -2.56 -43.96 20.72
C GLY A 127 -1.64 -45.08 21.22
N CYS A 128 -1.94 -45.65 22.39
CA CYS A 128 -1.38 -46.90 22.90
C CYS A 128 -2.46 -47.67 23.69
#